data_AF-A0A355CFI9-F1
#
_entry.id   AF-A0A355CFI9-F1
#
_cell.length_a   1.000
_cell.length_b   1.000
_cell.length_c   1.000
_cell.angle_alpha   90.00
_cell.angle_beta   90.00
_cell.angle_gamma   90.00
#
_symmetry.space_group_name_H-M   'P 1'
#
loop_
_entity.id
_entity.type
_entity.pdbx_description
1 polymer ?
#
loop_
_entity_poly.entity_id
_entity_poly.type
_entity_poly.pdbx_seq_one_letter_code
_entity_poly.pdbx_strand_id
1 'polypeptide(L)'
;MTNDKIAVLVLAGGKSSRMGRDKALLEIEGKSLLQRACSVAASLTSEVYVLTSWPDRYRSTLTKECQFLVEYNPGSGPLVALTQGLTEIAAEWILLLACDLPLLEAQIIQN
;
A
#
# COMPACT_ATOMS: atom_id res chain seq x y z
N MET A 1 -19.75 21.18 -1.98
CA MET A 1 -18.51 20.71 -2.63
C MET A 1 -18.22 19.38 -2.00
N THR A 2 -18.54 18.28 -2.68
CA THR A 2 -18.14 16.96 -2.22
C THR A 2 -16.62 16.98 -2.20
N ASN A 3 -16.04 16.85 -1.00
CA ASN A 3 -14.62 16.60 -0.91
C ASN A 3 -14.49 15.12 -1.28
N ASP A 4 -14.40 14.82 -2.58
CA ASP A 4 -14.39 13.45 -3.09
C ASP A 4 -13.28 12.70 -2.33
N LYS A 5 -13.69 11.80 -1.44
CA LYS A 5 -12.77 11.13 -0.51
C LYS A 5 -12.03 10.05 -1.27
N ILE A 6 -10.76 10.30 -1.56
CA ILE A 6 -9.82 9.31 -2.08
C ILE A 6 -9.20 8.56 -0.89
N ALA A 7 -9.29 7.23 -0.92
CA ALA A 7 -8.48 6.35 -0.10
C ALA A 7 -7.33 5.77 -0.93
N VAL A 8 -6.23 5.43 -0.28
CA VAL A 8 -5.08 4.79 -0.95
C VAL A 8 -4.94 3.36 -0.43
N LEU A 9 -4.87 2.40 -1.35
CA LEU A 9 -4.59 1.00 -1.07
C LEU A 9 -3.20 0.63 -1.56
N VAL A 10 -2.27 0.44 -0.62
CA VAL A 10 -0.91 -0.03 -0.90
C VAL A 10 -0.88 -1.56 -0.87
N LEU A 11 -0.44 -2.18 -1.95
CA LEU A 11 -0.27 -3.63 -2.04
C LEU A 11 1.11 -4.04 -1.53
N ALA A 12 1.13 -4.70 -0.37
CA ALA A 12 2.34 -5.24 0.28
C ALA A 12 2.33 -6.78 0.35
N GLY A 13 1.68 -7.40 -0.64
CA GLY A 13 1.59 -8.84 -0.80
C GLY A 13 2.54 -9.42 -1.86
N GLY A 14 2.41 -10.72 -2.08
CA GLY A 14 3.21 -11.47 -3.04
C GLY A 14 4.46 -12.12 -2.45
N LYS A 15 5.01 -13.08 -3.20
CA LYS A 15 6.07 -13.99 -2.69
C LYS A 15 7.48 -13.42 -2.78
N SER A 16 7.68 -12.32 -3.51
CA SER A 16 9.01 -11.74 -3.80
C SER A 16 10.03 -12.78 -4.31
N SER A 17 9.57 -13.81 -5.03
CA SER A 17 10.39 -14.98 -5.40
C SER A 17 11.61 -14.64 -6.24
N ARG A 18 11.49 -13.66 -7.14
CA ARG A 18 12.62 -13.14 -7.93
C ARG A 18 13.65 -12.40 -7.08
N MET A 19 13.22 -11.75 -6.00
CA MET A 19 14.11 -11.02 -5.11
C MET A 19 14.78 -11.91 -4.04
N GLY A 20 14.23 -13.10 -3.78
CA GLY A 20 14.71 -14.03 -2.75
C GLY A 20 14.51 -13.56 -1.30
N ARG A 21 14.03 -12.33 -1.11
CA ARG A 21 13.72 -11.70 0.18
C ARG A 21 12.51 -10.81 0.02
N ASP A 22 11.88 -10.45 1.14
CA ASP A 22 10.68 -9.62 1.15
C ASP A 22 10.94 -8.25 0.52
N LYS A 23 10.34 -7.99 -0.67
CA LYS A 23 10.55 -6.75 -1.40
C LYS A 23 10.06 -5.53 -0.62
N ALA A 24 8.98 -5.67 0.15
CA ALA A 24 8.38 -4.57 0.91
C ALA A 24 9.35 -4.03 1.97
N LEU A 25 10.23 -4.89 2.49
CA LEU A 25 11.26 -4.56 3.48
C LEU A 25 12.62 -4.18 2.88
N LEU A 26 12.76 -4.16 1.56
CA LEU A 26 14.00 -3.70 0.93
C LEU A 26 14.21 -2.23 1.22
N GLU A 27 15.39 -1.88 1.69
CA GLU A 27 15.73 -0.50 2.00
C GLU A 27 16.45 0.18 0.85
N ILE A 28 16.05 1.42 0.59
CA ILE A 28 16.78 2.39 -0.22
C ILE A 28 16.99 3.60 0.67
N GLU A 29 18.25 4.01 0.86
CA GLU A 29 18.64 5.14 1.72
C GLU A 29 18.00 5.09 3.12
N GLY A 30 17.98 3.90 3.74
CA GLY A 30 17.47 3.70 5.09
C GLY A 30 15.94 3.74 5.25
N LYS A 31 15.18 3.74 4.15
CA LYS A 31 13.72 3.58 4.17
C LYS A 31 13.31 2.36 3.35
N SER A 32 12.45 1.52 3.92
CA SER A 32 11.89 0.38 3.20
C SER A 32 11.01 0.84 2.04
N LEU A 33 10.88 0.00 1.01
CA LEU A 33 9.99 0.26 -0.13
C LEU A 33 8.55 0.49 0.33
N LEU A 34 8.08 -0.29 1.31
CA LEU A 34 6.76 -0.10 1.90
C LEU A 34 6.63 1.23 2.64
N GLN A 35 7.62 1.64 3.44
CA GLN A 35 7.63 2.95 4.09
C GLN A 35 7.54 4.09 3.08
N ARG A 36 8.29 4.00 1.97
CA ARG A 36 8.27 5.01 0.91
C ARG A 36 6.88 5.12 0.28
N ALA A 37 6.29 3.99 -0.12
CA ALA A 37 4.95 3.96 -0.70
C ALA A 37 3.88 4.51 0.26
N CYS A 38 3.91 4.10 1.54
CA CYS A 38 3.00 4.61 2.57
C CYS A 38 3.21 6.10 2.85
N SER A 39 4.45 6.60 2.82
CA SER A 39 4.73 8.03 3.00
C SER A 39 4.17 8.87 1.85
N VAL A 40 4.24 8.37 0.61
CA VAL A 40 3.59 9.02 -0.53
C VAL A 40 2.08 9.00 -0.35
N ALA A 41 1.51 7.84 -0.02
CA ALA A 41 0.07 7.70 0.23
C ALA A 41 -0.45 8.67 1.31
N ALA A 42 0.27 8.76 2.44
CA ALA A 42 -0.09 9.62 3.57
C ALA A 42 0.01 11.12 3.23
N SER A 43 0.81 11.51 2.25
CA SER A 43 0.85 12.89 1.75
C SER A 43 -0.36 13.27 0.88
N LEU A 44 -1.11 12.29 0.39
CA LEU A 44 -2.28 12.47 -0.46
C LEU A 44 -3.60 12.42 0.33
N THR A 45 -3.67 11.57 1.35
CA THR A 45 -4.89 11.34 2.14
C THR A 45 -4.56 10.76 3.52
N SER A 46 -5.46 10.95 4.49
CA SER A 46 -5.40 10.27 5.78
C SER A 46 -5.94 8.83 5.74
N GLU A 47 -6.63 8.45 4.66
CA GLU A 47 -7.23 7.12 4.49
C GLU A 47 -6.27 6.19 3.74
N VAL A 48 -5.23 5.71 4.43
CA VAL A 48 -4.20 4.83 3.87
C VAL A 48 -4.35 3.41 4.41
N TYR A 49 -4.49 2.45 3.49
CA TYR A 49 -4.63 1.03 3.76
C TYR A 49 -3.45 0.25 3.17
N VAL A 50 -2.98 -0.76 3.89
CA VAL A 50 -1.96 -1.70 3.43
C VAL A 50 -2.58 -3.09 3.40
N LEU A 51 -2.72 -3.66 2.20
CA LEU A 51 -3.21 -5.01 2.03
C LEU A 51 -2.04 -5.99 2.03
N THR A 52 -2.07 -6.94 2.95
CA THR A 52 -1.04 -7.98 3.07
C THR A 52 -1.56 -9.21 3.80
N SER A 53 -0.92 -10.36 3.57
CA SER A 53 -1.16 -11.57 4.37
C SER A 53 -0.44 -11.54 5.73
N TRP A 54 0.48 -10.59 5.97
CA TRP A 54 1.36 -10.57 7.16
C TRP A 54 1.44 -9.19 7.82
N PRO A 55 0.35 -8.66 8.40
CA PRO A 55 0.34 -7.32 8.99
C PRO A 55 1.41 -7.13 10.07
N ASP A 56 1.58 -8.12 10.97
CA ASP A 56 2.53 -8.05 12.07
C ASP A 56 3.99 -7.93 11.60
N ARG A 57 4.31 -8.43 10.40
CA ARG A 57 5.64 -8.28 9.79
C ARG A 57 5.99 -6.81 9.54
N TYR A 58 5.00 -5.96 9.30
CA TYR A 58 5.20 -4.57 8.89
C TYR A 58 4.81 -3.55 9.96
N ARG A 59 4.18 -3.98 11.06
CA ARG A 59 3.72 -3.09 12.14
C ARG A 59 4.83 -2.21 12.73
N SER A 60 6.04 -2.75 12.91
CA SER A 60 7.18 -1.98 13.42
C SER A 60 7.78 -1.02 12.39
N THR A 61 7.51 -1.27 11.10
CA THR A 61 8.05 -0.53 9.97
C THR A 61 7.19 0.67 9.60
N LEU A 62 5.88 0.62 9.87
CA LEU A 62 4.93 1.67 9.47
C LEU A 62 4.48 2.56 10.63
N THR A 63 4.11 3.80 10.32
CA THR A 63 3.52 4.74 11.27
C THR A 63 2.09 4.31 11.63
N LYS A 64 1.55 4.87 12.72
CA LYS A 64 0.14 4.62 13.14
C LYS A 64 -0.90 5.15 12.15
N GLU A 65 -0.47 5.86 11.10
CA GLU A 65 -1.35 6.48 10.10
C GLU A 65 -1.82 5.48 9.04
N CYS A 66 -1.19 4.30 8.95
CA CYS A 66 -1.60 3.24 8.02
C CYS A 66 -2.47 2.19 8.72
N GLN A 67 -3.57 1.82 8.07
CA GLN A 67 -4.44 0.72 8.48
C GLN A 67 -4.07 -0.55 7.71
N PHE A 68 -4.10 -1.71 8.36
CA PHE A 68 -3.86 -2.98 7.68
C PHE A 68 -5.16 -3.65 7.31
N LEU A 69 -5.24 -4.15 6.07
CA LEU A 69 -6.23 -5.13 5.63
C LEU A 69 -5.53 -6.47 5.43
N VAL A 70 -6.16 -7.56 5.89
CA VAL A 70 -5.60 -8.90 5.76
C VAL A 70 -6.08 -9.53 4.46
N GLU A 71 -5.15 -9.88 3.59
CA GLU A 71 -5.44 -10.44 2.26
C GLU A 71 -6.16 -11.80 2.37
N TYR A 72 -7.36 -11.93 1.77
CA TYR A 72 -8.15 -13.16 1.85
C TYR A 72 -7.62 -14.30 0.99
N ASN A 73 -7.08 -13.99 -0.18
CA ASN A 73 -6.62 -14.98 -1.14
C ASN A 73 -5.19 -14.70 -1.61
N PRO A 74 -4.19 -14.91 -0.73
CA PRO A 74 -2.80 -14.56 -0.98
C PRO A 74 -2.27 -15.09 -2.30
N GLY A 75 -1.71 -14.18 -3.12
CA GLY A 75 -1.05 -14.56 -4.38
C GLY A 75 -1.99 -14.71 -5.58
N SER A 76 -3.25 -14.32 -5.44
CA SER A 76 -4.22 -14.30 -6.55
C SER A 76 -4.08 -13.09 -7.47
N GLY A 77 -3.08 -12.25 -7.22
CA GLY A 77 -2.72 -11.11 -8.06
C GLY A 77 -3.38 -9.80 -7.65
N PRO A 78 -2.92 -8.68 -8.24
CA PRO A 78 -3.29 -7.33 -7.82
C PRO A 78 -4.77 -6.97 -8.07
N LEU A 79 -5.42 -7.58 -9.06
CA LEU A 79 -6.84 -7.30 -9.32
C LEU A 79 -7.74 -7.92 -8.25
N VAL A 80 -7.45 -9.13 -7.78
CA VAL A 80 -8.20 -9.76 -6.68
C VAL A 80 -7.99 -8.95 -5.38
N ALA A 81 -6.75 -8.53 -5.14
CA ALA A 81 -6.44 -7.60 -4.06
C ALA A 81 -7.24 -6.28 -4.14
N LEU A 82 -7.35 -5.69 -5.33
CA LEU A 82 -8.17 -4.49 -5.54
C LEU A 82 -9.65 -4.75 -5.26
N THR A 83 -10.20 -5.89 -5.70
CA THR A 83 -11.62 -6.22 -5.41
C THR A 83 -11.91 -6.30 -3.91
N GLN A 84 -10.96 -6.80 -3.12
CA GLN A 84 -11.06 -6.78 -1.66
C GLN A 84 -11.10 -5.34 -1.13
N GLY A 85 -10.16 -4.49 -1.58
CA GLY A 85 -10.13 -3.08 -1.22
C GLY A 85 -11.43 -2.33 -1.54
N LEU A 86 -11.97 -2.54 -2.74
CA LEU A 86 -13.25 -1.95 -3.18
C LEU A 86 -14.45 -2.41 -2.33
N THR A 87 -14.34 -3.56 -1.66
CA THR A 87 -15.41 -4.10 -0.81
C THR A 87 -15.31 -3.60 0.63
N GLU A 88 -14.10 -3.38 1.14
CA GLU A 88 -13.86 -3.07 2.57
C GLU A 88 -13.63 -1.58 2.85
N ILE A 89 -13.16 -0.82 1.86
CA ILE A 89 -12.83 0.60 2.04
C ILE A 89 -14.03 1.45 1.63
N ALA A 90 -14.56 2.19 2.59
CA ALA A 90 -15.67 3.11 2.37
C ALA A 90 -15.18 4.46 1.81
N ALA A 91 -14.78 4.47 0.54
CA ALA A 91 -14.35 5.66 -0.20
C ALA A 91 -14.98 5.71 -1.59
N GLU A 92 -15.12 6.91 -2.15
CA GLU A 92 -15.65 7.08 -3.51
C GLU A 92 -14.62 6.63 -4.55
N TRP A 93 -13.35 6.91 -4.28
CA TRP A 93 -12.24 6.57 -5.15
C TRP A 93 -11.15 5.86 -4.36
N ILE A 94 -10.59 4.81 -4.96
CA ILE A 94 -9.42 4.10 -4.43
C ILE A 94 -8.26 4.26 -5.40
N LEU A 95 -7.17 4.87 -4.91
CA LEU A 95 -5.88 4.84 -5.58
C LEU A 95 -5.13 3.57 -5.17
N LEU A 96 -4.89 2.68 -6.13
CA LEU A 96 -4.11 1.46 -5.92
C LEU A 96 -2.62 1.76 -6.15
N LEU A 97 -1.78 1.51 -5.14
CA LEU A 97 -0.33 1.66 -5.24
C LEU A 97 0.40 0.33 -5.05
N ALA A 98 1.37 0.06 -5.90
CA ALA A 98 2.34 -1.01 -5.67
C ALA A 98 3.42 -0.52 -4.68
N CYS A 99 3.85 -1.37 -3.75
CA CYS A 99 4.89 -1.00 -2.79
C CYS A 99 6.30 -0.90 -3.41
N ASP A 100 6.53 -1.39 -4.63
CA ASP A 100 7.85 -1.50 -5.27
C ASP A 100 8.13 -0.43 -6.33
N LEU A 101 7.58 0.78 -6.13
CA LEU A 101 7.83 1.96 -6.95
C LEU A 101 8.78 2.93 -6.21
N PRO A 102 10.11 2.69 -6.22
CA PRO A 102 11.05 3.40 -5.34
C PRO A 102 11.20 4.89 -5.64
N LEU A 103 10.86 5.32 -6.86
CA LEU A 103 10.95 6.70 -7.35
C LEU A 103 9.57 7.37 -7.44
N LEU A 104 8.53 6.76 -6.87
CA LEU A 104 7.20 7.36 -6.87
C LEU A 104 7.19 8.58 -5.94
N GLU A 105 6.70 9.70 -6.46
CA GLU A 105 6.50 10.94 -5.73
C GLU A 105 5.05 11.39 -5.87
N ALA A 106 4.55 12.13 -4.88
CA ALA A 106 3.16 12.60 -4.86
C ALA A 106 2.81 13.46 -6.08
N GLN A 107 3.76 14.28 -6.56
CA GLN A 107 3.56 15.12 -7.75
C GLN A 107 3.24 14.28 -8.99
N ILE A 108 3.80 13.08 -9.14
CA ILE A 108 3.51 12.21 -10.31
C ILE A 108 2.02 11.83 -10.35
N ILE A 109 1.39 11.70 -9.18
CA ILE A 109 -0.01 11.28 -9.04
C ILE A 109 -0.96 12.48 -9.18
N GLN A 110 -0.54 13.67 -8.74
CA GLN A 110 -1.34 14.89 -8.71
C GLN A 110 -1.26 15.73 -9.99
N ASN A 111 -0.43 15.32 -10.96
CA ASN A 111 -0.26 16.00 -12.24
C ASN A 111 -1.47 15.88 -13.16
#